data_AF-A0A5C3QDR1-F1
#
_entry.id   AF-A0A5C3QDR1-F1
#
_cell.length_a   1.000
_cell.length_b   1.000
_cell.length_c   1.000
_cell.angle_alpha   90.00
_cell.angle_beta   90.00
_cell.angle_gamma   90.00
#
_symmetry.space_group_name_H-M   'P 1'
#
loop_
_entity.id
_entity.type
_entity.pdbx_description
1 polymer ?
#
loop_
_entity_poly.entity_id
_entity_poly.type
_entity_poly.pdbx_seq_one_letter_code
_entity_poly.pdbx_strand_id
1 'polypeptide(L)' 'ITLVDKEFNEIGTPLLYETIVLWTSCQAQALEHSLRKKLSRRAFVRALRIEGGFANSLKAICQGMLNLEDIALSM' A
#
# COMPACT_ATOMS: atom_id res chain seq x y z
N ILE A 1 -6.15 13.28 8.69
CA ILE A 1 -5.75 12.70 9.99
C ILE A 1 -4.25 12.83 10.29
N THR A 2 -3.35 12.63 9.33
CA THR A 2 -1.88 12.68 9.55
C THR A 2 -1.27 14.08 9.75
N LEU A 3 -2.06 15.15 9.60
CA LEU A 3 -1.60 16.55 9.72
C LEU A 3 -2.00 17.22 11.04
N VAL A 4 -2.62 16.49 11.96
CA VAL A 4 -3.15 17.05 13.22
C VAL A 4 -2.06 17.10 14.29
N ASP A 5 -1.43 15.97 14.58
CA ASP A 5 -0.34 15.83 15.57
C ASP A 5 0.51 14.56 15.28
N LYS A 6 1.70 14.43 15.87
CA LYS A 6 2.62 13.30 15.68
C LYS A 6 2.01 11.98 16.13
N GLU A 7 1.31 11.96 17.26
CA GLU A 7 0.67 10.73 17.77
C GLU A 7 -0.45 10.25 16.84
N PHE A 8 -1.25 11.18 16.31
CA PHE A 8 -2.28 10.85 15.33
C PHE A 8 -1.70 10.33 14.01
N ASN A 9 -0.50 10.78 13.63
CA ASN A 9 0.20 10.23 12.48
C ASN A 9 0.70 8.81 12.75
N GLU A 10 1.21 8.50 13.94
CA GLU A 10 1.65 7.13 14.29
C GLU A 10 0.48 6.15 14.35
N ILE A 11 -0.66 6.56 14.92
CA ILE A 11 -1.87 5.71 15.02
C ILE A 11 -2.59 5.62 13.66
N GLY A 12 -2.62 6.71 12.90
CA GLY A 12 -3.32 6.76 11.61
C GLY A 12 -2.56 6.07 10.48
N THR A 13 -1.23 6.02 10.53
CA THR A 13 -0.42 5.35 9.49
C THR A 13 -0.81 3.88 9.29
N PRO A 14 -0.86 3.00 10.32
CA PRO A 14 -1.25 1.60 10.10
C PRO A 14 -2.65 1.46 9.51
N LEU A 15 -3.63 2.23 9.99
CA LEU A 15 -5.01 2.23 9.47
C LEU A 15 -5.09 2.67 8.00
N LEU A 16 -4.31 3.66 7.60
CA LEU A 16 -4.31 4.17 6.22
C LEU A 16 -3.62 3.23 5.23
N TYR A 17 -2.65 2.44 5.70
CA TYR A 17 -1.95 1.47 4.87
C TYR A 17 -2.55 0.06 4.95
N GLU A 18 -3.54 -0.18 5.82
CA GLU A 18 -4.17 -1.49 6.02
C GLU A 18 -4.82 -2.03 4.75
N THR A 19 -5.68 -1.22 4.13
CA THR A 19 -6.34 -1.56 2.87
C THR A 19 -5.95 -0.56 1.81
N ILE A 20 -5.30 -1.02 0.74
CA ILE A 20 -4.86 -0.18 -0.36
C ILE A 20 -5.64 -0.56 -1.61
N VAL A 21 -6.27 0.44 -2.23
CA VAL A 21 -6.97 0.29 -3.50
C VAL A 21 -6.20 1.03 -4.58
N LEU A 22 -5.77 0.31 -5.61
CA LEU A 22 -5.04 0.84 -6.75
C LEU A 22 -5.94 0.82 -7.99
N TRP A 23 -6.22 2.00 -8.55
CA TRP A 23 -7.01 2.16 -9.78
C TRP A 23 -6.17 2.58 -10.98
N THR A 24 -4.99 3.15 -10.74
CA THR A 24 -4.14 3.68 -11.82
C THR A 24 -2.68 3.27 -11.65
N SER A 25 -1.94 3.23 -12.77
CA SER A 25 -0.51 2.95 -12.80
C SER A 25 0.31 3.97 -11.99
N CYS A 26 -0.08 5.25 -12.04
CA CYS A 26 0.56 6.31 -11.27
C CYS A 26 0.45 6.07 -9.76
N GLN A 27 -0.70 5.60 -9.28
CA GLN A 27 -0.88 5.25 -7.86
C GLN A 27 -0.02 4.04 -7.47
N ALA A 28 0.07 3.02 -8.33
CA ALA A 28 0.93 1.86 -8.09
C ALA A 28 2.41 2.26 -7.98
N GLN A 29 2.89 3.13 -8.87
CA GLN A 29 4.26 3.65 -8.83
C GLN A 29 4.52 4.54 -7.60
N ALA A 30 3.57 5.42 -7.26
CA ALA A 30 3.67 6.26 -6.07
C ALA A 30 3.72 5.41 -4.78
N LEU A 31 2.92 4.33 -4.74
CA LEU A 31 2.93 3.37 -3.64
C LEU A 31 4.28 2.66 -3.55
N GLU A 32 4.77 2.13 -4.66
CA GLU A 32 6.08 1.47 -4.72
C GLU A 32 7.19 2.41 -4.19
N HIS A 33 7.19 3.66 -4.64
CA HIS A 33 8.16 4.67 -4.19
C HIS A 33 8.05 4.94 -2.68
N SER A 34 6.83 5.08 -2.15
CA SER A 34 6.60 5.27 -0.71
C SER A 34 7.05 4.07 0.12
N LEU A 35 6.80 2.84 -0.36
CA LEU A 35 7.20 1.59 0.29
C LEU A 35 8.72 1.35 0.20
N ARG A 36 9.41 1.89 -0.81
CA ARG A 36 10.88 1.92 -0.86
C ARG A 36 11.46 2.89 0.16
N LYS A 37 10.82 4.06 0.35
CA LYS A 37 11.32 5.11 1.28
C LYS A 37 11.20 4.70 2.75
N LYS A 38 10.16 3.96 3.12
CA LYS A 38 9.96 3.46 4.50
C LYS A 38 9.49 2.02 4.50
N LEU A 39 10.42 1.09 4.69
CA LEU A 39 10.18 -0.35 4.70
C LEU A 39 9.15 -0.77 5.76
N SER A 40 9.11 -0.09 6.92
CA SER A 40 8.16 -0.38 8.01
C SER A 40 6.69 -0.30 7.57
N ARG A 41 6.39 0.49 6.52
CA ARG A 41 5.02 0.63 6.00
C ARG A 41 4.51 -0.63 5.32
N ARG A 42 5.41 -1.49 4.86
CA ARG A 42 5.06 -2.78 4.21
C ARG A 42 4.41 -3.75 5.19
N ALA A 43 4.74 -3.65 6.48
CA ALA A 43 4.17 -4.52 7.51
C ALA A 43 2.69 -4.21 7.81
N PHE A 44 2.22 -3.02 7.45
CA PHE A 44 0.85 -2.58 7.70
C PHE A 44 -0.11 -2.95 6.59
N VAL A 45 0.37 -3.34 5.40
CA VAL A 45 -0.50 -3.67 4.27
C VAL A 45 -1.06 -5.07 4.44
N ARG A 46 -2.38 -5.16 4.58
CA ARG A 46 -3.14 -6.41 4.79
C ARG A 46 -4.01 -6.76 3.60
N ALA A 47 -4.65 -5.77 3.00
CA ALA A 47 -5.52 -5.96 1.84
C ALA A 47 -5.07 -5.09 0.66
N LEU A 48 -4.94 -5.70 -0.52
CA LEU A 48 -4.58 -5.03 -1.76
C LEU A 48 -5.66 -5.26 -2.81
N ARG A 49 -6.36 -4.19 -3.19
CA ARG A 49 -7.32 -4.20 -4.30
C ARG A 49 -6.72 -3.53 -5.51
N ILE A 50 -6.84 -4.16 -6.66
CA ILE A 50 -6.21 -3.75 -7.89
C ILE A 50 -7.29 -3.78 -8.97
N GLU A 51 -7.63 -2.62 -9.49
CA GLU A 51 -8.49 -2.47 -10.65
C GLU A 51 -7.58 -2.15 -11.83
N GLY A 52 -7.27 -3.14 -12.67
CA GLY A 52 -6.44 -2.99 -13.88
C GLY A 52 -5.13 -3.80 -13.94
N GLY A 53 -4.56 -3.93 -15.15
CA GLY A 53 -3.41 -4.79 -15.46
C GLY A 53 -2.02 -4.19 -15.18
N PHE A 54 -1.67 -3.92 -13.91
CA PHE A 54 -0.41 -3.25 -13.53
C PHE A 54 0.73 -4.20 -13.11
N ALA A 55 1.01 -5.23 -13.91
CA ALA A 55 1.85 -6.39 -13.53
C ALA A 55 3.26 -6.07 -12.97
N ASN A 56 3.96 -5.06 -13.52
CA ASN A 56 5.36 -4.80 -13.15
C ASN A 56 5.50 -4.16 -11.76
N SER A 57 4.73 -3.12 -11.46
CA SER A 57 4.74 -2.47 -10.13
C SER A 57 4.18 -3.41 -9.08
N LEU A 58 3.15 -4.21 -9.41
CA LEU A 58 2.58 -5.19 -8.50
C LEU A 58 3.57 -6.25 -8.05
N LYS A 59 4.43 -6.74 -8.96
CA LYS A 59 5.44 -7.72 -8.60
C LYS A 59 6.41 -7.18 -7.54
N ALA A 60 6.88 -5.94 -7.72
CA ALA A 60 7.78 -5.28 -6.76
C ALA A 60 7.10 -4.99 -5.41
N ILE A 61 5.80 -4.64 -5.45
CA ILE A 61 4.98 -4.36 -4.28
C ILE A 61 4.70 -5.65 -3.49
N CYS A 62 4.21 -6.71 -4.15
CA CYS A 62 3.92 -8.00 -3.52
C CYS A 62 5.17 -8.68 -2.96
N GLN A 63 6.31 -8.62 -3.65
CA GLN A 63 7.57 -9.19 -3.11
C GLN A 63 8.02 -8.54 -1.79
N GLY A 64 7.57 -7.32 -1.51
CA GLY A 64 7.90 -6.60 -0.28
C GLY A 64 6.89 -6.75 0.85
N MET A 65 5.71 -7.33 0.58
CA MET A 65 4.60 -7.42 1.54
C MET A 65 4.57 -8.81 2.15
N LEU A 66 4.87 -8.91 3.45
CA LEU A 66 4.91 -10.17 4.18
C LEU A 66 3.57 -10.55 4.83
N ASN A 67 2.66 -9.58 5.03
CA ASN A 67 1.43 -9.73 5.80
C ASN A 67 0.16 -9.58 4.94
N LEU A 68 0.25 -9.96 3.67
CA LEU A 68 -0.84 -9.75 2.72
C LEU A 68 -1.89 -10.86 2.90
N GLU A 69 -3.07 -10.50 3.41
CA GLU A 69 -4.19 -11.40 3.73
C GLU A 69 -5.21 -11.49 2.59
N ASP A 70 -5.48 -10.37 1.90
CA ASP A 70 -6.50 -10.30 0.84
C ASP A 70 -5.97 -9.62 -0.42
N ILE A 71 -6.13 -10.27 -1.58
CA ILE A 71 -5.82 -9.70 -2.89
C ILE A 71 -7.07 -9.79 -3.75
N ALA A 72 -7.61 -8.63 -4.14
CA ALA A 72 -8.68 -8.56 -5.12
C ALA A 72 -8.13 -7.97 -6.43
N LEU A 73 -8.37 -8.68 -7.53
CA LEU A 73 -8.06 -8.25 -8.89
C LEU A 73 -9.37 -8.13 -9.65
N SER A 74 -9.74 -6.91 -10.01
CA SER A 74 -10.83 -6.67 -10.95
C SER A 74 -10.22 -6.26 -12.29
N MET A 75 -10.60 -7.00 -13.34
CA MET A 75 -10.18 -6.74 -14.73
C MET A 75 -11.25 -5.96 -15.48
#